data_AF-A0AAF0UNS1-F1
#
_entry.id   AF-A0AAF0UNS1-F1
#
_cell.length_a   1.000
_cell.length_b   1.000
_cell.length_c   1.000
_cell.angle_alpha   90.00
_cell.angle_beta   90.00
_cell.angle_gamma   90.00
#
_symmetry.space_group_name_H-M   'P 1'
#
loop_
_entity.id
_entity.type
_entity.pdbx_description
1 polymer ?
#
loop_
_entity_poly.entity_id
_entity_poly.type
_entity_poly.pdbx_seq_one_letter_code
_entity_poly.pdbx_strand_id
1 'polypeptide(L)'
;MKKSTHFLPVKTSFSSEDYPMLYVTKMTDGQAEHTIQILEDMLRSCVIYFKGNWDHHLHMIEFAYNNSYHSSPRMAPFEALYCRRCRSPFGWFEVGEFANPNL
;
A
#
# COMPACT_ATOMS: atom_id res chain seq x y z
N MET A 1 30.80 -21.18 27.06
CA MET A 1 29.45 -21.27 26.45
C MET A 1 29.52 -20.56 25.09
N LYS A 2 29.49 -21.28 23.95
CA LYS A 2 29.49 -20.66 22.61
C LYS A 2 28.03 -20.48 22.17
N LYS A 3 27.54 -19.24 22.14
CA LYS A 3 26.23 -18.93 21.58
C LYS A 3 26.37 -19.00 20.07
N SER A 4 25.87 -20.08 19.46
CA SER A 4 25.81 -20.21 18.00
C SER A 4 24.63 -19.39 17.49
N THR A 5 24.90 -18.23 16.91
CA THR A 5 23.90 -17.47 16.16
C THR A 5 24.15 -17.73 14.69
N HIS A 6 23.44 -18.71 14.13
CA HIS A 6 23.30 -18.82 12.68
C HIS A 6 22.37 -17.69 12.22
N PHE A 7 22.97 -16.62 11.70
CA PHE A 7 22.22 -15.57 11.03
C PHE A 7 21.88 -16.07 9.62
N LEU A 8 20.62 -16.41 9.38
CA LEU A 8 20.15 -16.62 8.01
C LEU A 8 20.09 -15.24 7.34
N PRO A 9 20.84 -14.99 6.26
CA PRO A 9 20.67 -13.77 5.51
C PRO A 9 19.27 -13.79 4.86
N VAL A 10 18.36 -12.95 5.34
CA VAL A 10 17.17 -12.59 4.56
C VAL A 10 17.69 -11.87 3.33
N LYS A 11 17.59 -12.51 2.16
CA LYS A 11 17.88 -11.87 0.88
C LYS A 11 16.79 -10.82 0.62
N THR A 12 17.02 -9.59 1.07
CA THR A 12 16.19 -8.42 0.73
C THR A 12 16.55 -7.89 -0.65
N SER A 13 16.27 -8.67 -1.68
CA SER A 13 16.21 -8.20 -3.06
C SER A 13 15.10 -8.98 -3.73
N PHE A 14 13.85 -8.57 -3.49
CA PHE A 14 12.72 -9.12 -4.23
C PHE A 14 12.95 -8.83 -5.72
N SER A 15 12.98 -9.89 -6.52
CA SER A 15 13.01 -9.77 -7.98
C SER A 15 11.62 -9.36 -8.47
N SER A 16 11.51 -8.73 -9.66
CA SER A 16 10.21 -8.46 -10.30
C SER A 16 9.32 -9.71 -10.39
N GLU A 17 9.93 -10.89 -10.42
CA GLU A 17 9.27 -12.19 -10.51
C GLU A 17 8.69 -12.67 -9.17
N ASP A 18 9.14 -12.13 -8.04
CA ASP A 18 8.65 -12.48 -6.70
C ASP A 18 7.38 -11.67 -6.32
N TYR A 19 7.07 -10.61 -7.05
CA TYR A 19 5.93 -9.71 -6.77
C TYR A 19 4.56 -10.38 -6.93
N PRO A 20 4.28 -11.18 -7.97
CA PRO A 20 3.02 -11.92 -8.08
C PRO A 20 2.85 -12.90 -6.90
N MET A 21 3.93 -13.54 -6.48
CA MET A 21 3.90 -14.44 -5.34
C MET A 21 3.71 -13.68 -4.03
N LEU A 22 4.33 -12.52 -3.85
CA LEU A 22 4.07 -11.64 -2.71
C LEU A 22 2.59 -11.23 -2.68
N TYR A 23 1.98 -10.86 -3.81
CA TYR A 23 0.58 -10.47 -3.88
C TYR A 23 -0.35 -11.62 -3.47
N VAL A 24 -0.16 -12.81 -4.04
CA VAL A 24 -0.96 -14.00 -3.72
C VAL A 24 -0.74 -14.46 -2.28
N THR A 25 0.51 -14.45 -1.79
CA THR A 25 0.84 -14.85 -0.41
C THR A 25 0.35 -13.83 0.62
N LYS A 26 0.12 -12.57 0.23
CA LYS A 26 -0.44 -11.51 1.10
C LYS A 26 -1.96 -11.61 1.24
N MET A 27 -2.66 -12.35 0.38
CA MET A 27 -4.10 -12.61 0.49
C MET A 27 -4.39 -13.81 1.39
N THR A 28 -3.92 -13.76 2.64
CA THR A 28 -4.40 -14.67 3.69
C THR A 28 -5.65 -14.07 4.34
N ASP A 29 -6.55 -14.91 4.86
CA ASP A 29 -7.87 -14.48 5.35
C ASP A 29 -7.81 -13.25 6.29
N GLY A 30 -6.85 -13.19 7.21
CA GLY A 30 -6.69 -12.05 8.12
C GLY A 30 -6.23 -10.73 7.48
N GLN A 31 -5.51 -10.77 6.35
CA GLN A 31 -5.20 -9.56 5.57
C GLN A 31 -6.40 -9.11 4.73
N ALA A 32 -7.23 -10.04 4.28
CA ALA A 32 -8.48 -9.73 3.57
C ALA A 32 -9.48 -9.03 4.50
N GLU A 33 -9.66 -9.52 5.74
CA GLU A 33 -10.53 -8.88 6.74
C GLU A 33 -10.15 -7.43 7.03
N HIS A 34 -8.85 -7.17 7.28
CA HIS A 34 -8.35 -5.82 7.52
C HIS A 34 -8.54 -4.90 6.30
N THR A 35 -8.35 -5.45 5.09
CA THR A 35 -8.58 -4.73 3.84
C THR A 35 -10.04 -4.34 3.66
N ILE A 36 -10.96 -5.28 3.93
CA ILE A 36 -12.39 -5.05 3.84
C ILE A 36 -12.81 -3.94 4.81
N GLN A 37 -12.33 -3.98 6.06
CA GLN A 37 -12.65 -2.96 7.04
C GLN A 37 -12.21 -1.55 6.60
N ILE A 38 -10.99 -1.41 6.06
CA ILE A 38 -10.49 -0.12 5.54
C ILE A 38 -11.38 0.37 4.40
N LEU A 39 -11.71 -0.50 3.45
CA LEU A 39 -12.55 -0.15 2.31
C LEU A 39 -13.95 0.26 2.77
N GLU A 40 -14.53 -0.43 3.74
CA GLU A 40 -15.81 -0.05 4.33
C GLU A 40 -15.74 1.33 5.01
N ASP A 41 -14.68 1.62 5.77
CA ASP A 41 -14.51 2.91 6.43
C ASP A 41 -14.40 4.04 5.40
N MET A 42 -13.61 3.85 4.33
CA MET A 42 -13.48 4.81 3.23
C MET A 42 -14.82 5.01 2.49
N LEU A 43 -15.56 3.93 2.25
CA LEU A 43 -16.89 3.97 1.63
C LEU A 43 -17.89 4.70 2.51
N ARG A 44 -17.92 4.43 3.83
CA ARG A 44 -18.79 5.15 4.76
C ARG A 44 -18.49 6.65 4.76
N SER A 45 -17.21 7.04 4.78
CA SER A 45 -16.82 8.45 4.65
C SER A 45 -17.26 9.06 3.32
N CYS A 46 -17.12 8.33 2.20
CA CYS A 46 -17.56 8.78 0.89
C CYS A 46 -19.08 9.02 0.85
N VAL A 47 -19.88 8.07 1.34
CA VAL A 47 -21.34 8.19 1.40
C VAL A 47 -21.76 9.41 2.22
N ILE A 48 -21.11 9.67 3.36
CA ILE A 48 -21.40 10.82 4.20
C ILE A 48 -21.07 12.15 3.48
N TYR A 49 -19.90 12.22 2.84
CA TYR A 49 -19.40 13.46 2.25
C TYR A 49 -20.11 13.81 0.93
N PHE A 50 -20.27 12.82 0.05
CA PHE A 50 -20.83 13.02 -1.29
C PHE A 50 -22.33 12.75 -1.38
N LYS A 51 -22.95 12.20 -0.32
CA LYS A 51 -24.40 11.93 -0.22
C LYS A 51 -24.89 11.21 -1.46
N GLY A 52 -26.00 11.63 -2.07
CA GLY A 52 -26.62 10.98 -3.23
C GLY A 52 -25.76 10.88 -4.50
N ASN A 53 -24.54 11.43 -4.51
CA ASN A 53 -23.60 11.34 -5.64
C ASN A 53 -22.40 10.43 -5.33
N TRP A 54 -22.38 9.71 -4.20
CA TRP A 54 -21.24 8.89 -3.77
C TRP A 54 -20.76 7.88 -4.82
N ASP A 55 -21.68 7.37 -5.63
CA ASP A 55 -21.44 6.44 -6.74
C ASP A 55 -20.50 7.04 -7.81
N HIS A 56 -20.64 8.33 -8.09
CA HIS A 56 -19.77 9.05 -9.02
C HIS A 56 -18.35 9.25 -8.47
N HIS A 57 -18.14 9.06 -7.16
CA HIS A 57 -16.85 9.28 -6.49
C HIS A 57 -16.12 7.98 -6.10
N LEU A 58 -16.66 6.81 -6.45
CA LEU A 58 -16.03 5.52 -6.16
C LEU A 58 -14.62 5.40 -6.76
N HIS A 59 -14.41 5.94 -7.96
CA HIS A 59 -13.10 5.96 -8.61
C HIS A 59 -12.05 6.70 -7.77
N MET A 60 -12.45 7.70 -6.98
CA MET A 60 -11.53 8.44 -6.09
C MET A 60 -11.13 7.59 -4.88
N ILE A 61 -12.06 6.79 -4.35
CA ILE A 61 -11.78 5.86 -3.24
C ILE A 61 -10.84 4.76 -3.70
N GLU A 62 -11.14 4.14 -4.84
CA GLU A 62 -10.29 3.11 -5.45
C GLU A 62 -8.89 3.66 -5.70
N PHE A 63 -8.80 4.87 -6.27
CA PHE A 63 -7.53 5.55 -6.46
C PHE A 63 -6.81 5.82 -5.14
N ALA A 64 -7.50 6.33 -4.11
CA ALA A 64 -6.90 6.60 -2.81
C ALA A 64 -6.38 5.32 -2.15
N TYR A 65 -7.16 4.24 -2.15
CA TYR A 65 -6.78 2.97 -1.55
C TYR A 65 -5.58 2.34 -2.26
N ASN A 66 -5.62 2.26 -3.60
CA ASN A 66 -4.58 1.63 -4.40
C ASN A 66 -3.24 2.38 -4.36
N ASN A 67 -3.25 3.68 -4.09
CA ASN A 67 -2.04 4.51 -4.08
C ASN A 67 -1.55 4.90 -2.68
N SER A 68 -2.32 4.59 -1.63
CA SER A 68 -1.87 4.84 -0.26
C SER A 68 -0.83 3.81 0.18
N TYR A 69 0.15 4.26 0.96
CA TYR A 69 1.16 3.38 1.54
C TYR A 69 0.53 2.42 2.55
N HIS A 70 0.77 1.11 2.39
CA HIS A 70 0.32 0.10 3.35
C HIS A 70 1.52 -0.41 4.15
N SER A 71 1.41 -0.44 5.48
CA SER A 71 2.49 -0.86 6.39
C SER A 71 2.91 -2.34 6.21
N SER A 72 2.01 -3.17 5.69
CA SER A 72 2.29 -4.49 5.13
C SER A 72 1.55 -4.53 3.79
N PRO A 73 2.24 -4.57 2.64
CA PRO A 73 3.63 -4.99 2.41
C PRO A 73 4.74 -3.91 2.50
N ARG A 74 4.53 -2.72 3.08
CA ARG A 74 5.45 -1.56 3.07
C ARG A 74 5.57 -0.86 1.72
N MET A 75 4.48 -0.81 0.98
CA MET A 75 4.34 -0.10 -0.30
C MET A 75 2.85 0.06 -0.61
N ALA A 76 2.51 0.85 -1.63
CA ALA A 76 1.13 0.91 -2.10
C ALA A 76 0.75 -0.32 -2.95
N PRO A 77 -0.52 -0.77 -2.95
CA PRO A 77 -0.98 -1.86 -3.83
C PRO A 77 -0.65 -1.63 -5.31
N PHE A 78 -0.76 -0.39 -5.79
CA PHE A 78 -0.40 -0.03 -7.16
C PHE A 78 1.09 -0.25 -7.44
N GLU A 79 1.96 0.10 -6.50
CA GLU A 79 3.40 -0.11 -6.62
C GLU A 79 3.74 -1.60 -6.62
N ALA A 80 3.07 -2.39 -5.78
CA ALA A 80 3.23 -3.84 -5.74
C ALA A 80 2.81 -4.51 -7.07
N LEU A 81 1.74 -4.02 -7.71
CA LEU A 81 1.21 -4.60 -8.93
C LEU A 81 2.00 -4.19 -10.18
N TYR A 82 2.38 -2.92 -10.28
CA TYR A 82 2.98 -2.36 -11.50
C TYR A 82 4.47 -2.05 -11.38
N CYS A 83 5.08 -2.32 -10.22
CA CYS A 83 6.49 -2.04 -9.92
C CYS A 83 6.89 -0.57 -10.17
N ARG A 84 5.93 0.36 -10.09
CA ARG A 84 6.16 1.80 -10.29
C ARG A 84 5.20 2.62 -9.44
N ARG A 85 5.63 3.84 -9.08
CA ARG A 85 4.74 4.82 -8.42
C ARG A 85 3.66 5.29 -9.38
N CYS A 86 2.46 5.50 -8.86
CA CYS A 86 1.37 6.08 -9.64
C CYS A 86 1.68 7.54 -10.00
N ARG A 87 1.43 7.89 -11.26
CA ARG A 87 1.60 9.25 -11.77
C ARG A 87 0.22 9.87 -11.91
N SER A 88 -0.13 10.71 -10.95
CA SER A 88 -1.36 11.51 -10.98
C SER A 88 -1.05 12.91 -11.53
N PRO A 89 -1.95 13.51 -12.32
CA PRO A 89 -1.88 14.93 -12.67
C PRO A 89 -1.89 15.85 -11.44
N PHE A 90 -2.53 15.40 -10.36
CA PHE A 90 -2.39 15.97 -9.03
C PHE A 90 -1.14 15.36 -8.40
N GLY A 91 0.00 16.05 -8.52
CA GLY A 91 1.30 15.56 -8.04
C GLY A 91 1.25 15.03 -6.60
N TRP A 92 1.93 13.92 -6.34
CA TRP A 92 2.10 13.38 -4.99
C TRP A 92 3.20 14.17 -4.29
N PHE A 93 2.89 14.87 -3.21
CA PHE A 93 3.90 15.35 -2.28
C PHE A 93 4.55 14.14 -1.63
N GLU A 94 5.86 13.97 -1.79
CA GLU A 94 6.62 13.00 -1.03
C GLU A 94 6.51 13.38 0.46
N VAL A 95 5.77 12.60 1.25
CA VAL A 95 5.91 12.60 2.71
C VAL A 95 7.30 12.03 3.01
N GLY A 96 8.34 12.86 2.81
CA GLY A 96 9.74 12.46 2.87
C GLY A 96 10.76 13.46 2.30
N GLU A 97 10.37 14.40 1.44
CA GLU A 97 11.30 15.39 0.84
C GLU A 97 11.59 16.61 1.74
N PHE A 98 11.61 16.42 3.06
CA PHE A 98 12.22 17.39 3.99
C PHE A 98 13.41 16.79 4.75
N ALA A 99 14.07 15.78 4.19
CA ALA A 99 15.29 15.26 4.77
C ALA A 99 16.43 15.24 3.75
N ASN A 100 16.98 16.43 3.43
CA ASN A 100 18.43 16.68 3.37
C ASN A 100 18.77 18.13 2.93
N PRO A 101 20.03 18.62 3.09
CA PRO A 101 20.94 18.59 4.24
C PRO A 101 21.75 19.92 4.27
N ASN A 102 21.17 21.07 4.64
CA ASN A 102 21.94 22.33 4.75
C ASN A 102 21.40 23.24 5.86
N LEU A 103 21.26 22.70 7.07
CA LEU A 103 21.36 23.42 8.34
C LEU A 103 22.32 22.65 9.24
#